data_AF-A0A955TKF6-F1
#
_entry.id   AF-A0A955TKF6-F1
#
_cell.length_a   1.000
_cell.length_b   1.000
_cell.length_c   1.000
_cell.angle_alpha   90.00
_cell.angle_beta   90.00
_cell.angle_gamma   90.00
#
_symmetry.space_group_name_H-M   'P 1'
#
loop_
_entity.id
_entity.type
_entity.pdbx_description
1 polymer ?
#
loop_
_entity_poly.entity_id
_entity_poly.type
_entity_poly.pdbx_seq_one_letter_code
_entity_poly.pdbx_strand_id
1 'polypeptide(L)'
;MEVAAISPPEFATTPSSTNAAPPLAPGRGLDTDQAGGSENLVLTEDPDTVQERYIVRQGDTLMNILLRAGIPRAEAHEAVNSLQGVYDPRRLRVGQHLDLELQRAAEQPDGTKLAVLSINLDFSNDLRLARAPQGGFDVETAERQLVHQTIAASSVIEDSLYVAARRAGVSDEALMELIRLFSWDVDFQHDVHAGDAFSIAYDEVATPDGEQHRVDKLEYASLTIQGRNLEAYRFRDSRGIVGYYDSTGRSLRKWLMRTPVDGARLSSGF
;
A
#
# COMPACT_ATOMS: atom_id res chain seq x y z
N MET A 1 39.40 31.68 -3.00
CA MET A 1 38.03 31.39 -2.54
C MET A 1 37.83 29.91 -2.82
N GLU A 2 38.04 29.09 -1.78
CA GLU A 2 38.29 27.66 -1.86
C GLU A 2 36.95 26.91 -1.77
N VAL A 3 36.71 25.98 -2.69
CA VAL A 3 35.46 25.20 -2.78
C VAL A 3 35.68 23.90 -2.03
N ALA A 4 34.99 23.73 -0.90
CA ALA A 4 35.05 22.53 -0.09
C ALA A 4 34.34 21.36 -0.80
N ALA A 5 35.06 20.26 -0.98
CA ALA A 5 34.52 18.99 -1.44
C ALA A 5 33.64 18.37 -0.34
N ILE A 6 32.41 17.99 -0.71
CA ILE A 6 31.49 17.25 0.17
C ILE A 6 31.78 15.76 -0.03
N SER A 7 32.33 15.11 0.99
CA SER A 7 32.49 13.65 1.04
C SER A 7 31.13 12.96 1.24
N PRO A 8 30.92 11.76 0.65
CA PRO A 8 29.71 10.97 0.88
C PRO A 8 29.68 10.36 2.31
N PRO A 9 28.49 10.07 2.86
CA PRO A 9 28.35 9.50 4.20
C PRO A 9 28.72 8.00 4.24
N GLU A 10 29.50 7.61 5.25
CA GLU A 10 29.75 6.20 5.60
C GLU A 10 28.51 5.61 6.30
N PHE A 11 27.99 4.49 5.78
CA PHE A 11 26.93 3.72 6.43
C PHE A 11 27.54 2.72 7.42
N ALA A 12 27.27 2.91 8.70
CA ALA A 12 27.67 2.00 9.77
C ALA A 12 26.84 0.72 9.75
N THR A 13 27.51 -0.44 9.70
CA THR A 13 26.92 -1.76 9.92
C THR A 13 26.67 -2.00 11.41
N THR A 14 25.41 -2.20 11.83
CA THR A 14 25.06 -2.62 13.20
C THR A 14 25.06 -4.15 13.32
N PRO A 15 25.65 -4.75 14.38
CA PRO A 15 25.53 -6.18 14.64
C PRO A 15 24.25 -6.54 15.40
N SER A 16 23.71 -7.72 15.09
CA SER A 16 22.58 -8.38 15.78
C SER A 16 22.82 -8.53 17.28
N SER A 17 21.84 -8.14 18.09
CA SER A 17 21.79 -8.43 19.52
C SER A 17 20.66 -9.42 19.81
N THR A 18 21.06 -10.67 20.07
CA THR A 18 20.28 -11.68 20.77
C THR A 18 20.19 -11.29 22.24
N ASN A 19 18.99 -11.08 22.78
CA ASN A 19 18.80 -10.92 24.22
C ASN A 19 17.85 -12.00 24.75
N ALA A 20 18.43 -12.91 25.54
CA ALA A 20 17.73 -13.97 26.25
C ALA A 20 17.16 -13.43 27.57
N ALA A 21 15.91 -13.79 27.87
CA ALA A 21 15.23 -13.44 29.11
C ALA A 21 15.77 -14.22 30.32
N PRO A 22 15.90 -13.61 31.52
CA PRO A 22 16.15 -14.34 32.77
C PRO A 22 14.83 -14.78 33.45
N PRO A 23 14.85 -15.81 34.30
CA PRO A 23 13.65 -16.37 34.94
C PRO A 23 13.24 -15.59 36.19
N LEU A 24 11.93 -15.48 36.42
CA LEU A 24 11.32 -14.92 37.64
C LEU A 24 10.97 -16.02 38.64
N ALA A 25 11.41 -15.85 39.88
CA ALA A 25 11.06 -16.67 41.05
C ALA A 25 9.69 -16.27 41.64
N PRO A 26 9.04 -17.13 42.46
CA PRO A 26 7.68 -16.88 42.93
C PRO A 26 7.66 -16.10 44.25
N GLY A 27 6.83 -15.04 44.30
CA GLY A 27 6.56 -14.23 45.49
C GLY A 27 5.08 -14.30 45.88
N ARG A 28 4.84 -14.66 47.14
CA ARG A 28 3.55 -14.96 47.79
C ARG A 28 2.87 -13.67 48.28
N GLY A 29 1.57 -13.54 47.98
CA GLY A 29 0.46 -12.96 48.76
C GLY A 29 0.59 -11.62 49.50
N LEU A 30 -0.42 -10.75 49.33
CA LEU A 30 -1.36 -10.31 50.39
C LEU A 30 -2.43 -9.37 49.83
N ASP A 31 -3.66 -9.57 50.32
CA ASP A 31 -4.90 -8.85 50.04
C ASP A 31 -4.83 -7.35 50.37
N THR A 32 -5.51 -6.50 49.59
CA THR A 32 -6.62 -5.62 50.05
C THR A 32 -7.21 -4.78 48.91
N ASP A 33 -8.48 -5.05 48.64
CA ASP A 33 -9.61 -4.13 48.40
C ASP A 33 -9.36 -2.74 47.77
N GLN A 34 -10.00 -2.45 46.64
CA GLN A 34 -10.70 -1.20 46.30
C GLN A 34 -11.46 -1.34 44.96
N ALA A 35 -12.70 -0.85 44.98
CA ALA A 35 -13.68 -0.87 43.91
C ALA A 35 -13.30 0.03 42.71
N GLY A 36 -13.78 -0.35 41.53
CA GLY A 36 -13.71 0.47 40.32
C GLY A 36 -13.85 -0.39 39.07
N GLY A 37 -15.09 -0.75 38.74
CA GLY A 37 -15.41 -1.58 37.58
C GLY A 37 -14.97 -0.93 36.29
N SER A 38 -13.82 -1.36 35.78
CA SER A 38 -13.45 -1.19 34.39
C SER A 38 -14.40 -2.03 33.57
N GLU A 39 -15.27 -1.36 32.80
CA GLU A 39 -16.02 -1.97 31.72
C GLU A 39 -15.01 -2.56 30.73
N ASN A 40 -14.67 -3.84 30.93
CA ASN A 40 -14.14 -4.66 29.86
C ASN A 40 -15.23 -4.64 28.78
N LEU A 41 -14.96 -3.97 27.66
CA LEU A 41 -15.60 -4.30 26.40
C LEU A 41 -15.22 -5.74 26.10
N VAL A 42 -16.03 -6.66 26.60
CA VAL A 42 -16.13 -8.01 26.08
C VAL A 42 -16.60 -7.82 24.65
N LEU A 43 -15.67 -7.90 23.70
CA LEU A 43 -16.02 -8.23 22.32
C LEU A 43 -16.57 -9.65 22.40
N THR A 44 -17.88 -9.78 22.63
CA THR A 44 -18.57 -11.06 22.60
C THR A 44 -18.43 -11.56 21.17
N GLU A 45 -17.44 -12.43 20.91
CA GLU A 45 -17.46 -13.26 19.72
C GLU A 45 -18.70 -14.15 19.86
N ASP A 46 -19.79 -13.71 19.25
CA ASP A 46 -21.07 -14.40 19.24
C ASP A 46 -20.85 -15.74 18.50
N PRO A 47 -21.07 -16.91 19.14
CA PRO A 47 -20.74 -18.23 18.58
C PRO A 47 -21.42 -18.55 17.24
N ASP A 48 -22.42 -17.76 16.85
CA ASP A 48 -23.15 -17.88 15.57
C ASP A 48 -22.61 -16.95 14.46
N THR A 49 -21.49 -16.26 14.69
CA THR A 49 -20.84 -15.40 13.70
C THR A 49 -19.85 -16.20 12.85
N VAL A 50 -20.06 -16.17 11.53
CA VAL A 50 -19.17 -16.80 10.55
C VAL A 50 -18.53 -15.74 9.67
N GLN A 51 -17.21 -15.82 9.55
CA GLN A 51 -16.44 -14.97 8.64
C GLN A 51 -16.27 -15.66 7.28
N GLU A 52 -16.56 -14.94 6.21
CA GLU A 52 -16.43 -15.43 4.85
C GLU A 52 -15.75 -14.41 3.94
N ARG A 53 -14.79 -14.88 3.15
CA ARG A 53 -14.09 -14.07 2.16
C ARG A 53 -14.57 -14.40 0.75
N TYR A 54 -14.99 -13.37 0.04
CA TYR A 54 -15.40 -13.44 -1.37
C TYR A 54 -14.42 -12.67 -2.25
N ILE A 55 -14.15 -13.22 -3.45
CA ILE A 55 -13.34 -12.54 -4.47
C ILE A 55 -14.28 -12.11 -5.60
N VAL A 56 -14.27 -10.82 -5.94
CA VAL A 56 -15.08 -10.28 -7.06
C VAL A 56 -14.63 -10.93 -8.37
N ARG A 57 -15.58 -11.52 -9.10
CA ARG A 57 -15.35 -12.08 -10.44
C ARG A 57 -15.92 -11.17 -11.51
N GLN A 58 -15.57 -11.45 -12.77
CA GLN A 58 -16.13 -10.72 -13.90
C GLN A 58 -17.67 -10.83 -13.92
N GLY A 59 -18.35 -9.69 -13.96
CA GLY A 59 -19.81 -9.62 -13.96
C GLY A 59 -20.46 -9.72 -12.58
N ASP A 60 -19.70 -9.89 -11.50
CA ASP A 60 -20.24 -9.79 -10.14
C ASP A 60 -20.63 -8.35 -9.81
N THR A 61 -21.70 -8.22 -9.03
CA THR A 61 -22.10 -6.97 -8.36
C THR A 61 -22.10 -7.23 -6.86
N LEU A 62 -21.97 -6.17 -6.04
CA LEU A 62 -22.08 -6.32 -4.59
C LEU A 62 -23.36 -7.05 -4.19
N MET A 63 -24.49 -6.66 -4.79
CA MET A 63 -25.79 -7.31 -4.60
C MET A 63 -25.72 -8.83 -4.85
N ASN A 64 -25.15 -9.25 -5.99
CA ASN A 64 -25.09 -10.67 -6.33
C ASN A 64 -24.16 -11.46 -5.39
N ILE A 65 -23.07 -10.83 -4.91
CA ILE A 65 -22.16 -11.44 -3.93
C ILE A 65 -22.89 -11.65 -2.60
N LEU A 66 -23.60 -10.64 -2.09
CA LEU A 66 -24.35 -10.74 -0.84
C LEU A 66 -25.46 -11.81 -0.92
N LEU A 67 -26.20 -11.86 -2.03
CA LEU A 67 -27.21 -12.90 -2.25
C LEU A 67 -26.59 -14.31 -2.30
N ARG A 68 -25.42 -14.46 -2.92
CA ARG A 68 -24.68 -15.72 -2.97
C ARG A 68 -24.13 -16.15 -1.60
N ALA A 69 -23.90 -15.20 -0.69
CA ALA A 69 -23.54 -15.46 0.70
C ALA A 69 -24.75 -15.88 1.57
N GLY A 70 -25.95 -15.96 0.99
CA GLY A 70 -27.17 -16.36 1.68
C GLY A 70 -27.90 -15.21 2.39
N ILE A 71 -27.47 -13.96 2.18
CA ILE A 71 -28.13 -12.79 2.78
C ILE A 71 -29.46 -12.54 2.06
N PRO A 72 -30.58 -12.38 2.79
CA PRO A 72 -31.88 -12.09 2.19
C PRO A 72 -31.86 -10.82 1.33
N ARG A 73 -32.64 -10.83 0.24
CA ARG A 73 -32.65 -9.73 -0.74
C ARG A 73 -32.96 -8.35 -0.15
N ALA A 74 -33.86 -8.29 0.83
CA ALA A 74 -34.22 -7.04 1.49
C ALA A 74 -33.01 -6.43 2.23
N GLU A 75 -32.29 -7.26 2.97
CA GLU A 75 -31.11 -6.87 3.74
C GLU A 75 -29.92 -6.54 2.84
N ALA A 76 -29.69 -7.32 1.79
CA ALA A 76 -28.66 -7.03 0.79
C ALA A 76 -28.91 -5.68 0.09
N HIS A 77 -30.17 -5.35 -0.19
CA HIS A 77 -30.55 -4.05 -0.77
C HIS A 77 -30.35 -2.90 0.21
N GLU A 78 -30.69 -3.09 1.48
CA GLU A 78 -30.43 -2.11 2.54
C GLU A 78 -28.94 -1.83 2.69
N ALA A 79 -28.10 -2.87 2.78
CA ALA A 79 -26.65 -2.74 2.86
C ALA A 79 -26.06 -1.98 1.66
N VAL A 80 -26.46 -2.34 0.43
CA VAL A 80 -26.00 -1.66 -0.80
C VAL A 80 -26.44 -0.20 -0.83
N ASN A 81 -27.64 0.11 -0.32
CA ASN A 81 -28.13 1.49 -0.26
C ASN A 81 -27.45 2.33 0.81
N SER A 82 -27.10 1.76 1.96
CA SER A 82 -26.34 2.47 3.00
C SER A 82 -24.96 2.93 2.54
N LEU A 83 -24.38 2.27 1.53
CA LEU A 83 -23.11 2.70 0.92
C LEU A 83 -23.25 3.97 0.07
N GLN A 84 -24.46 4.33 -0.36
CA GLN A 84 -24.67 5.48 -1.25
C GLN A 84 -24.17 6.78 -0.59
N GLY A 85 -23.37 7.53 -1.34
CA GLY A 85 -22.76 8.77 -0.86
C GLY A 85 -21.39 8.60 -0.22
N VAL A 86 -21.04 7.39 0.26
CA VAL A 86 -19.70 7.07 0.78
C VAL A 86 -18.88 6.32 -0.28
N TYR A 87 -19.46 5.29 -0.89
CA TYR A 87 -18.82 4.46 -1.89
C TYR A 87 -19.78 4.08 -3.00
N ASP A 88 -19.32 4.10 -4.26
CA ASP A 88 -20.10 3.62 -5.41
C ASP A 88 -19.80 2.12 -5.61
N PRO A 89 -20.76 1.21 -5.35
CA PRO A 89 -20.55 -0.23 -5.48
C PRO A 89 -20.18 -0.68 -6.91
N ARG A 90 -20.38 0.17 -7.92
CA ARG A 90 -19.95 -0.09 -9.31
C ARG A 90 -18.44 0.05 -9.51
N ARG A 91 -17.72 0.60 -8.53
CA ARG A 91 -16.25 0.71 -8.54
C ARG A 91 -15.55 -0.56 -8.08
N LEU A 92 -16.29 -1.60 -7.68
CA LEU A 92 -15.74 -2.90 -7.35
C LEU A 92 -14.95 -3.47 -8.54
N ARG A 93 -13.72 -3.90 -8.26
CA ARG A 93 -12.80 -4.42 -9.28
C ARG A 93 -12.72 -5.93 -9.22
N VAL A 94 -12.57 -6.56 -10.38
CA VAL A 94 -12.28 -8.00 -10.44
C VAL A 94 -11.00 -8.30 -9.65
N GLY A 95 -11.05 -9.36 -8.83
CA GLY A 95 -9.96 -9.75 -7.94
C GLY A 95 -10.01 -9.10 -6.55
N GLN A 96 -10.87 -8.11 -6.32
CA GLN A 96 -11.00 -7.46 -5.01
C GLN A 96 -11.59 -8.42 -3.97
N HIS A 97 -11.08 -8.37 -2.74
CA HIS A 97 -11.57 -9.14 -1.61
C HIS A 97 -12.70 -8.41 -0.88
N LEU A 98 -13.77 -9.13 -0.55
CA LEU A 98 -14.86 -8.70 0.32
C LEU A 98 -14.91 -9.66 1.50
N ASP A 99 -14.73 -9.13 2.69
CA ASP A 99 -14.82 -9.89 3.92
C ASP A 99 -16.18 -9.63 4.56
N LEU A 100 -16.93 -10.69 4.81
CA LEU A 100 -18.27 -10.65 5.38
C LEU A 100 -18.25 -11.33 6.75
N GLU A 101 -18.84 -10.68 7.74
CA GLU A 101 -19.20 -11.29 9.02
C GLU A 101 -20.72 -11.54 8.99
N LEU A 102 -21.12 -12.81 9.08
CA LEU A 102 -22.50 -13.26 8.94
C LEU A 102 -22.98 -13.86 10.26
N GLN A 103 -24.12 -13.41 10.76
CA GLN A 103 -24.80 -14.03 11.90
C GLN A 103 -25.80 -15.06 11.37
N ARG A 104 -25.59 -16.34 11.67
CA ARG A 104 -26.44 -17.44 11.16
C ARG A 104 -27.34 -17.98 12.26
N ALA A 105 -28.64 -17.76 12.14
CA ALA A 105 -29.60 -18.44 12.99
C ALA A 105 -29.76 -19.90 12.51
N ALA A 106 -29.25 -20.87 13.30
CA ALA A 106 -29.24 -22.30 12.96
C ALA A 106 -30.63 -22.91 12.67
N GLU A 107 -31.72 -22.23 13.05
CA GLU A 107 -33.08 -22.74 12.97
C GLU A 107 -33.91 -22.19 11.78
N GLN A 108 -33.38 -21.24 10.98
CA GLN A 108 -34.12 -20.65 9.84
C GLN A 108 -33.23 -20.49 8.59
N PRO A 109 -33.60 -21.07 7.44
CA PRO A 109 -32.86 -20.93 6.18
C PRO A 109 -32.70 -19.48 5.69
N ASP A 110 -33.67 -18.61 6.01
CA ASP A 110 -33.68 -17.18 5.68
C ASP A 110 -33.15 -16.30 6.84
N GLY A 111 -32.57 -16.91 7.87
CA GLY A 111 -32.12 -16.22 9.09
C GLY A 111 -30.70 -15.67 9.05
N THR A 112 -30.01 -15.72 7.91
CA THR A 112 -28.64 -15.20 7.79
C THR A 112 -28.68 -13.68 7.73
N LYS A 113 -28.04 -13.02 8.69
CA LYS A 113 -27.89 -11.57 8.72
C LYS A 113 -26.44 -11.17 8.45
N LEU A 114 -26.25 -10.11 7.69
CA LEU A 114 -25.00 -9.39 7.60
C LEU A 114 -24.78 -8.61 8.91
N ALA A 115 -23.70 -8.94 9.61
CA ALA A 115 -23.21 -8.16 10.73
C ALA A 115 -22.24 -7.09 10.23
N VAL A 116 -21.27 -7.47 9.38
CA VAL A 116 -20.24 -6.57 8.87
C VAL A 116 -19.87 -6.92 7.43
N LEU A 117 -19.65 -5.89 6.62
CA LEU A 117 -19.00 -5.95 5.31
C LEU A 117 -17.75 -5.07 5.35
N SER A 118 -16.60 -5.67 5.07
CA SER A 118 -15.32 -4.99 4.94
C SER A 118 -14.83 -5.06 3.49
N ILE A 119 -14.45 -3.91 2.93
CA ILE A 119 -13.96 -3.78 1.55
C ILE A 119 -12.69 -2.94 1.55
N ASN A 120 -11.62 -3.47 0.97
CA ASN A 120 -10.40 -2.70 0.71
C ASN A 120 -10.68 -1.75 -0.48
N LEU A 121 -10.87 -0.45 -0.25
CA LEU A 121 -11.22 0.51 -1.30
C LEU A 121 -10.04 0.76 -2.24
N ASP A 122 -8.86 0.94 -1.66
CA ASP A 122 -7.59 1.09 -2.34
C ASP A 122 -6.44 0.56 -1.46
N PHE A 123 -5.20 0.97 -1.75
CA PHE A 123 -4.02 0.53 -1.01
C PHE A 123 -3.99 1.05 0.45
N SER A 124 -4.57 2.22 0.68
CA SER A 124 -4.47 2.98 1.92
C SER A 124 -5.81 3.13 2.65
N ASN A 125 -6.93 2.75 2.05
CA ASN A 125 -8.26 2.97 2.62
C ASN A 125 -9.11 1.71 2.63
N ASP A 126 -9.77 1.49 3.76
CA ASP A 126 -10.74 0.44 3.99
C ASP A 126 -12.13 1.04 4.20
N LEU A 127 -13.16 0.32 3.76
CA LEU A 127 -14.54 0.61 4.06
C LEU A 127 -15.07 -0.50 4.97
N ARG A 128 -15.73 -0.09 6.05
CA ARG A 128 -16.47 -0.97 6.95
C ARG A 128 -17.92 -0.53 6.96
N LEU A 129 -18.81 -1.46 6.64
CA LEU A 129 -20.24 -1.32 6.79
C LEU A 129 -20.66 -2.28 7.90
N ALA A 130 -21.21 -1.76 9.00
CA ALA A 130 -21.57 -2.55 10.18
C ALA A 130 -23.04 -2.33 10.54
N ARG A 131 -23.69 -3.39 11.02
CA ARG A 131 -25.08 -3.32 11.47
C ARG A 131 -25.17 -2.43 12.72
N ALA A 132 -26.02 -1.40 12.66
CA ALA A 132 -26.23 -0.49 13.77
C ALA A 132 -27.11 -1.12 14.87
N PRO A 133 -26.91 -0.81 16.16
CA PRO A 133 -27.73 -1.34 17.25
C PRO A 133 -29.22 -1.01 17.13
N GLN A 134 -29.55 0.17 16.58
CA GLN A 134 -30.92 0.61 16.33
C GLN A 134 -31.56 0.03 15.04
N GLY A 135 -30.85 -0.85 14.32
CA GLY A 135 -31.23 -1.30 12.98
C GLY A 135 -30.64 -0.44 11.87
N GLY A 136 -30.61 -0.98 10.65
CA GLY A 136 -29.87 -0.40 9.54
C GLY A 136 -28.37 -0.69 9.58
N PHE A 137 -27.61 0.04 8.77
CA PHE A 137 -26.16 -0.08 8.66
C PHE A 137 -25.49 1.29 8.74
N ASP A 138 -24.43 1.36 9.53
CA ASP A 138 -23.48 2.46 9.57
C ASP A 138 -22.32 2.15 8.62
N VAL A 139 -21.81 3.19 7.95
CA VAL A 139 -20.71 3.08 7.00
C VAL A 139 -19.60 4.03 7.40
N GLU A 140 -18.40 3.50 7.54
CA GLU A 140 -17.19 4.25 7.82
C GLU A 140 -16.08 3.89 6.83
N THR A 141 -15.24 4.88 6.55
CA THR A 141 -13.99 4.67 5.83
C THR A 141 -12.84 4.97 6.77
N ALA A 142 -11.89 4.06 6.84
CA ALA A 142 -10.71 4.20 7.69
C ALA A 142 -9.44 4.17 6.83
N GLU A 143 -8.50 5.04 7.15
CA GLU A 143 -7.14 4.93 6.64
C GLU A 143 -6.50 3.68 7.25
N ARG A 144 -5.98 2.82 6.39
CA ARG A 144 -5.22 1.64 6.79
C ARG A 144 -3.89 2.11 7.37
N GLN A 145 -3.50 1.49 8.48
CA GLN A 145 -2.16 1.68 9.00
C GLN A 145 -1.16 1.03 8.03
N LEU A 146 -0.33 1.84 7.38
CA LEU A 146 0.72 1.37 6.47
C LEU A 146 2.07 1.40 7.17
N VAL A 147 2.93 0.44 6.81
CA VAL A 147 4.32 0.39 7.24
C VAL A 147 5.16 1.09 6.19
N HIS A 148 5.95 2.08 6.60
CA HIS A 148 6.86 2.80 5.72
C HIS A 148 8.29 2.28 5.92
N GLN A 149 9.00 2.06 4.82
CA GLN A 149 10.40 1.65 4.85
C GLN A 149 11.20 2.30 3.72
N THR A 150 12.47 2.59 3.96
CA THR A 150 13.41 3.02 2.91
C THR A 150 14.24 1.83 2.48
N ILE A 151 14.24 1.54 1.19
CA ILE A 151 15.03 0.48 0.57
C ILE A 151 16.15 1.12 -0.24
N ALA A 152 17.37 0.61 -0.08
CA ALA A 152 18.52 0.99 -0.90
C ALA A 152 19.19 -0.27 -1.44
N ALA A 153 19.53 -0.26 -2.73
CA ALA A 153 20.15 -1.37 -3.41
C ALA A 153 21.16 -0.88 -4.45
N SER A 154 22.15 -1.71 -4.76
CA SER A 154 23.12 -1.45 -5.83
C SER A 154 23.62 -2.76 -6.41
N SER A 155 23.88 -2.80 -7.71
CA SER A 155 24.36 -4.02 -8.36
C SER A 155 25.11 -3.71 -9.65
N VAL A 156 26.03 -4.62 -9.99
CA VAL A 156 26.66 -4.68 -11.31
C VAL A 156 25.77 -5.52 -12.21
N ILE A 157 25.59 -5.06 -13.44
CA ILE A 157 24.82 -5.72 -14.46
C ILE A 157 25.69 -6.84 -15.05
N GLU A 158 25.28 -8.09 -14.87
CA GLU A 158 25.95 -9.26 -15.47
C GLU A 158 25.22 -9.72 -16.73
N ASP A 159 23.89 -9.88 -16.64
CA ASP A 159 23.05 -10.38 -17.72
C ASP A 159 22.19 -9.27 -18.33
N SER A 160 21.37 -8.64 -17.49
CA SER A 160 20.51 -7.51 -17.86
C SER A 160 20.17 -6.70 -16.62
N LEU A 161 19.79 -5.43 -16.83
CA LEU A 161 19.37 -4.55 -15.74
C LEU A 161 18.23 -5.16 -14.92
N TYR A 162 17.24 -5.77 -15.58
CA TYR A 162 16.11 -6.41 -14.90
C TYR A 162 16.55 -7.55 -13.98
N VAL A 163 17.42 -8.44 -14.47
CA VAL A 163 17.92 -9.57 -13.69
C VAL A 163 18.77 -9.08 -12.51
N ALA A 164 19.63 -8.09 -12.73
CA ALA A 164 20.45 -7.50 -11.67
C ALA A 164 19.59 -6.82 -10.59
N ALA A 165 18.58 -6.04 -10.98
CA ALA A 165 17.63 -5.40 -10.09
C ALA A 165 16.84 -6.40 -9.23
N ARG A 166 16.29 -7.44 -9.86
CA ARG A 166 15.59 -8.53 -9.17
C ARG A 166 16.47 -9.26 -8.16
N ARG A 167 17.73 -9.58 -8.54
CA ARG A 167 18.70 -10.21 -7.62
C ARG A 167 19.06 -9.30 -6.44
N ALA A 168 19.08 -7.99 -6.66
CA ALA A 168 19.33 -6.99 -5.63
C ALA A 168 18.10 -6.65 -4.77
N GLY A 169 16.97 -7.34 -4.96
CA GLY A 169 15.74 -7.11 -4.19
C GLY A 169 15.00 -5.82 -4.56
N VAL A 170 15.26 -5.26 -5.73
CA VAL A 170 14.54 -4.08 -6.24
C VAL A 170 13.19 -4.52 -6.79
N SER A 171 12.11 -3.88 -6.35
CA SER A 171 10.77 -4.13 -6.88
C SER A 171 10.66 -3.70 -8.36
N ASP A 172 9.80 -4.38 -9.12
CA ASP A 172 9.58 -4.06 -10.53
C ASP A 172 9.09 -2.60 -10.70
N GLU A 173 8.31 -2.08 -9.75
CA GLU A 173 7.86 -0.68 -9.73
C GLU A 173 9.02 0.31 -9.58
N ALA A 174 9.94 0.07 -8.62
CA ALA A 174 11.10 0.93 -8.39
C ALA A 174 12.05 0.93 -9.59
N LEU A 175 12.27 -0.25 -10.18
CA LEU A 175 13.07 -0.39 -11.40
C LEU A 175 12.47 0.44 -12.56
N MET A 176 11.15 0.39 -12.74
CA MET A 176 10.48 1.16 -13.79
C MET A 176 10.57 2.67 -13.57
N GLU A 177 10.61 3.16 -12.33
CA GLU A 177 10.88 4.57 -12.03
C GLU A 177 12.33 4.96 -12.43
N LEU A 178 13.32 4.13 -12.10
CA LEU A 178 14.71 4.35 -12.53
C LEU A 178 14.81 4.43 -14.06
N ILE A 179 14.18 3.48 -14.76
CA ILE A 179 14.15 3.47 -16.23
C ILE A 179 13.53 4.76 -16.75
N ARG A 180 12.37 5.17 -16.22
CA ARG A 180 11.69 6.42 -16.61
C ARG A 180 12.59 7.64 -16.44
N LEU A 181 13.36 7.73 -15.35
CA LEU A 181 14.24 8.87 -15.09
C LEU A 181 15.35 9.02 -16.12
N PHE A 182 15.96 7.92 -16.56
CA PHE A 182 17.10 7.97 -17.47
C PHE A 182 16.73 7.68 -18.94
N SER A 183 15.47 7.34 -19.25
CA SER A 183 15.01 7.02 -20.62
C SER A 183 15.20 8.16 -21.63
N TRP A 184 15.44 9.39 -21.16
CA TRP A 184 15.76 10.50 -22.05
C TRP A 184 17.23 10.51 -22.51
N ASP A 185 18.13 10.06 -21.64
CA ASP A 185 19.58 10.14 -21.86
C ASP A 185 20.21 8.78 -22.19
N VAL A 186 19.45 7.69 -22.06
CA VAL A 186 19.89 6.30 -22.19
C VAL A 186 18.88 5.50 -22.98
N ASP A 187 19.34 4.83 -24.04
CA ASP A 187 18.61 3.74 -24.67
C ASP A 187 18.94 2.43 -23.94
N PHE A 188 18.06 2.00 -23.04
CA PHE A 188 18.29 0.80 -22.23
C PHE A 188 18.44 -0.51 -23.01
N GLN A 189 18.03 -0.55 -24.29
CA GLN A 189 18.21 -1.72 -25.13
C GLN A 189 19.61 -1.78 -25.75
N HIS A 190 20.20 -0.61 -26.04
CA HIS A 190 21.44 -0.52 -26.78
C HIS A 190 22.65 -0.08 -25.94
N ASP A 191 22.44 0.76 -24.94
CA ASP A 191 23.53 1.41 -24.19
C ASP A 191 23.95 0.62 -22.94
N VAL A 192 23.04 -0.17 -22.35
CA VAL A 192 23.27 -0.88 -21.09
C VAL A 192 23.83 -2.28 -21.35
N HIS A 193 24.99 -2.57 -20.76
CA HIS A 193 25.74 -3.79 -20.99
C HIS A 193 26.25 -4.44 -19.70
N ALA A 194 26.79 -5.65 -19.84
CA ALA A 194 27.49 -6.31 -18.76
C ALA A 194 28.70 -5.48 -18.29
N GLY A 195 28.84 -5.30 -16.98
CA GLY A 195 29.87 -4.47 -16.35
C GLY A 195 29.40 -3.06 -15.99
N ASP A 196 28.28 -2.59 -16.54
CA ASP A 196 27.61 -1.38 -16.07
C ASP A 196 27.02 -1.60 -14.66
N ALA A 197 26.68 -0.53 -13.95
CA ALA A 197 26.17 -0.63 -12.59
C ALA A 197 25.01 0.34 -12.34
N PHE A 198 24.13 -0.01 -11.41
CA PHE A 198 23.09 0.89 -10.94
C PHE A 198 23.06 0.95 -9.42
N SER A 199 22.58 2.08 -8.90
CA SER A 199 22.18 2.23 -7.50
C SER A 199 20.80 2.86 -7.43
N ILE A 200 20.02 2.49 -6.42
CA ILE A 200 18.66 2.98 -6.23
C ILE A 200 18.34 3.08 -4.75
N ALA A 201 17.67 4.15 -4.33
CA ALA A 201 17.10 4.29 -2.99
C ALA A 201 15.68 4.87 -3.10
N TYR A 202 14.72 4.21 -2.48
CA TYR A 202 13.30 4.58 -2.55
C TYR A 202 12.60 4.29 -1.23
N ASP A 203 11.59 5.09 -0.92
CA ASP A 203 10.64 4.79 0.13
C ASP A 203 9.53 3.90 -0.44
N GLU A 204 9.17 2.89 0.33
CA GLU A 204 8.12 1.94 0.07
C GLU A 204 7.10 1.99 1.21
N VAL A 205 5.84 1.79 0.84
CA VAL A 205 4.74 1.55 1.78
C VAL A 205 4.27 0.13 1.63
N ALA A 206 3.99 -0.54 2.75
CA ALA A 206 3.49 -1.90 2.79
C ALA A 206 2.27 -2.01 3.72
N THR A 207 1.41 -2.99 3.44
CA THR A 207 0.36 -3.41 4.38
C THR A 207 0.99 -4.05 5.62
N PRO A 208 0.31 -4.03 6.79
CA PRO A 208 0.87 -4.57 8.03
C PRO A 208 1.25 -6.06 7.97
N ASP A 209 0.57 -6.84 7.14
CA ASP A 209 0.85 -8.25 6.87
C ASP A 209 2.01 -8.46 5.87
N GLY A 210 2.48 -7.39 5.22
CA GLY A 210 3.53 -7.42 4.21
C GLY A 210 3.10 -8.01 2.86
N GLU A 211 1.83 -8.35 2.67
CA GLU A 211 1.37 -8.98 1.42
C GLU A 211 1.38 -8.01 0.23
N GLN A 212 1.10 -6.73 0.49
CA GLN A 212 1.09 -5.69 -0.54
C GLN A 212 2.11 -4.63 -0.21
N HIS A 213 2.86 -4.20 -1.21
CA HIS A 213 3.79 -3.08 -1.12
C HIS A 213 3.69 -2.22 -2.39
N ARG A 214 4.06 -0.95 -2.25
CA ARG A 214 4.08 0.02 -3.33
C ARG A 214 5.20 1.02 -3.09
N VAL A 215 5.90 1.41 -4.15
CA VAL A 215 6.85 2.51 -4.11
C VAL A 215 6.11 3.81 -3.81
N ASP A 216 6.48 4.50 -2.74
CA ASP A 216 5.96 5.83 -2.41
C ASP A 216 6.71 6.89 -3.21
N LYS A 217 8.03 6.86 -3.16
CA LYS A 217 8.89 7.84 -3.85
C LYS A 217 10.30 7.30 -4.02
N LEU A 218 10.84 7.52 -5.19
CA LEU A 218 12.24 7.27 -5.49
C LEU A 218 13.08 8.45 -4.97
N GLU A 219 13.98 8.23 -4.02
CA GLU A 219 14.79 9.29 -3.41
C GLU A 219 16.11 9.50 -4.16
N TYR A 220 16.70 8.42 -4.66
CA TYR A 220 17.93 8.44 -5.46
C TYR A 220 17.94 7.34 -6.51
N ALA A 221 18.52 7.63 -7.66
CA ALA A 221 18.90 6.63 -8.64
C ALA A 221 20.22 7.01 -9.32
N SER A 222 21.01 6.02 -9.68
CA SER A 222 22.16 6.20 -10.56
C SER A 222 22.36 5.03 -11.51
N LEU A 223 23.00 5.33 -12.63
CA LEU A 223 23.36 4.37 -13.66
C LEU A 223 24.75 4.74 -14.19
N THR A 224 25.71 3.85 -14.00
CA THR A 224 27.06 3.96 -14.55
C THR A 224 27.15 3.12 -15.80
N ILE A 225 27.25 3.79 -16.96
CA ILE A 225 27.36 3.16 -18.28
C ILE A 225 28.71 3.50 -18.87
N GLN A 226 29.55 2.50 -19.17
CA GLN A 226 30.85 2.70 -19.85
C GLN A 226 31.71 3.80 -19.19
N GLY A 227 31.66 3.91 -17.86
CA GLY A 227 32.38 4.92 -17.06
C GLY A 227 31.71 6.30 -16.95
N ARG A 228 30.59 6.54 -17.65
CA ARG A 228 29.74 7.73 -17.45
C ARG A 228 28.75 7.46 -16.32
N ASN A 229 28.82 8.26 -15.26
CA ASN A 229 27.85 8.19 -14.16
C ASN A 229 26.68 9.15 -14.41
N LEU A 230 25.46 8.61 -14.38
CA LEU A 230 24.21 9.35 -14.42
C LEU A 230 23.58 9.28 -13.04
N GLU A 231 23.23 10.41 -12.46
CA GLU A 231 22.66 10.48 -11.12
C GLU A 231 21.39 11.31 -11.11
N ALA A 232 20.45 10.89 -10.27
CA ALA A 232 19.18 11.55 -10.06
C ALA A 232 18.88 11.62 -8.57
N TYR A 233 18.81 12.84 -8.05
CA TYR A 233 18.45 13.13 -6.67
C TYR A 233 17.04 13.72 -6.64
N ARG A 234 16.17 13.14 -5.82
CA ARG A 234 14.89 13.76 -5.52
C ARG A 234 15.10 14.96 -4.62
N PHE A 235 14.59 16.12 -5.04
CA PHE A 235 14.76 17.36 -4.29
C PHE A 235 13.50 18.22 -4.39
N ARG A 236 13.21 18.93 -3.30
CA ARG A 236 12.16 19.95 -3.23
C ARG A 236 12.81 21.32 -3.37
N ASP A 237 12.51 22.03 -4.45
CA ASP A 237 13.05 23.37 -4.68
C ASP A 237 12.45 24.41 -3.71
N SER A 238 12.99 25.62 -3.73
CA SER A 238 12.54 26.73 -2.88
C SER A 238 11.09 27.17 -3.13
N ARG A 239 10.48 26.75 -4.25
CA ARG A 239 9.06 26.98 -4.56
C ARG A 239 8.18 25.82 -4.09
N GLY A 240 8.75 24.85 -3.39
CA GLY A 240 8.06 23.66 -2.89
C GLY A 240 7.84 22.57 -3.94
N ILE A 241 8.37 22.74 -5.17
CA ILE A 241 8.18 21.79 -6.27
C ILE A 241 9.17 20.65 -6.10
N VAL A 242 8.66 19.42 -6.04
CA VAL A 242 9.47 18.21 -6.02
C VAL A 242 9.84 17.81 -7.45
N GLY A 243 11.12 17.52 -7.68
CA GLY A 243 11.63 17.03 -8.95
C GLY A 243 12.90 16.20 -8.77
N TYR A 244 13.45 15.73 -9.88
CA TYR A 244 14.73 15.04 -9.92
C TYR A 244 15.78 15.91 -10.60
N TYR A 245 16.98 15.89 -10.03
CA TYR A 245 18.08 16.74 -10.43
C TYR A 245 19.36 15.92 -10.52
N ASP A 246 20.22 16.26 -11.48
CA ASP A 246 21.56 15.68 -11.55
C ASP A 246 22.47 16.23 -10.42
N SER A 247 23.69 15.70 -10.33
CA SER A 247 24.69 16.12 -9.34
C SER A 247 25.11 17.59 -9.46
N THR A 248 24.77 18.27 -10.57
CA THR A 248 25.02 19.70 -10.76
C THR A 248 23.79 20.57 -10.44
N GLY A 249 22.69 19.96 -9.99
CA GLY A 249 21.43 20.63 -9.69
C GLY A 249 20.60 20.97 -10.93
N ARG A 250 20.91 20.40 -12.11
CA ARG A 250 20.08 20.60 -13.30
C ARG A 250 18.92 19.62 -13.26
N SER A 251 17.72 20.13 -13.52
CA SER A 251 16.54 19.27 -13.51
C SER A 251 16.57 18.26 -14.67
N LEU A 252 16.27 17.01 -14.33
CA LEU A 252 16.05 15.92 -15.28
C LEU A 252 14.67 15.98 -15.94
N ARG A 253 13.74 16.84 -15.45
CA ARG A 253 12.37 17.03 -15.98
C ARG A 253 12.32 17.78 -17.31
N LYS A 254 13.18 17.47 -18.28
CA LYS A 254 13.32 18.38 -19.45
C LYS A 254 12.08 18.56 -20.34
N TRP A 255 11.00 17.76 -20.28
CA TRP A 255 9.78 18.05 -21.08
C TRP A 255 8.49 17.23 -20.78
N LEU A 256 8.36 16.47 -19.68
CA LEU A 256 7.14 15.68 -19.44
C LEU A 256 5.90 16.48 -18.95
N MET A 257 5.92 17.82 -19.05
CA MET A 257 4.72 18.66 -18.89
C MET A 257 4.09 18.94 -20.26
N ARG A 258 3.53 17.90 -20.90
CA ARG A 258 2.37 18.05 -21.77
C ARG A 258 1.23 17.19 -21.23
N THR A 259 0.53 17.85 -20.30
CA THR A 259 -0.88 17.70 -19.94
C THR A 259 -1.25 16.58 -18.95
N PRO A 260 -1.79 16.92 -17.76
CA PRO A 260 -2.67 16.00 -17.04
C PRO A 260 -3.95 15.86 -17.85
N VAL A 261 -4.33 14.64 -18.21
CA VAL A 261 -5.63 14.39 -18.85
C VAL A 261 -6.71 14.39 -17.78
N ASP A 262 -6.95 15.56 -17.19
CA ASP A 262 -8.22 15.88 -16.54
C ASP A 262 -9.07 16.70 -17.53
N GLY A 263 -9.96 16.00 -18.23
CA GLY A 263 -11.31 16.52 -18.51
C GLY A 263 -11.54 17.66 -19.52
N ALA A 264 -10.71 17.92 -20.52
CA ALA A 264 -11.08 18.85 -21.60
C ALA A 264 -11.64 18.13 -22.83
N ARG A 265 -12.98 18.03 -22.92
CA ARG A 265 -13.69 17.78 -24.18
C ARG A 265 -13.51 18.99 -25.11
N LEU A 266 -12.87 18.80 -26.26
CA LEU A 266 -13.03 19.68 -27.42
C LEU A 266 -14.11 19.08 -28.32
N SER A 267 -15.33 19.62 -28.22
CA SER A 267 -16.34 19.45 -29.26
C SER A 267 -16.02 20.45 -30.38
N SER A 268 -15.43 20.00 -31.47
CA SER A 268 -15.48 20.74 -32.73
C SER A 268 -16.81 20.43 -33.41
N GLY A 269 -17.73 21.39 -33.39
CA GLY A 269 -18.85 21.41 -34.32
C GLY A 269 -18.34 21.71 -35.74
N PHE A 270 -18.86 20.98 -36.70
CA PHE A 270 -19.06 21.47 -38.06
C PHE A 270 -20.55 21.81 -38.21
#